data_AF-A0A6M2CIP9-F1
#
_entry.id   AF-A0A6M2CIP9-F1
#
_cell.length_a   1.000
_cell.length_b   1.000
_cell.length_c   1.000
_cell.angle_alpha   90.00
_cell.angle_beta   90.00
_cell.angle_gamma   90.00
#
_symmetry.space_group_name_H-M   'P 1'
#
loop_
_entity.id
_entity.type
_entity.pdbx_description
1 polymer ?
#
loop_
_entity_poly.entity_id
_entity_poly.type
_entity_poly.pdbx_seq_one_letter_code
_entity_poly.pdbx_strand_id
1 'polypeptide(L)'
;DAAIGCNAAPSWEDRRRTPFTMACILEALRWRTTSPLGLQRAAGRDTVICGYHVPGGTMVIANLWSLHNDPAYWPEPSKYDPTRFLNADGTEVNDKPAAFLPFGTGRRQCPGKTLALMEVYLYVATTVQRFRVLPEEGKTISLATAPALLNVANDAQKLRFIPR
;
A
#
# COMPACT_ATOMS: atom_id res chain seq x y z
N ASP A 1 -4.16 -17.97 11.75
CA ASP A 1 -4.52 -19.11 12.62
C ASP A 1 -5.99 -19.17 12.95
N ALA A 2 -6.54 -18.23 13.73
CA ALA A 2 -7.94 -18.28 14.16
C ALA A 2 -8.99 -18.36 13.02
N ALA A 3 -8.76 -17.67 11.91
CA ALA A 3 -9.70 -17.66 10.78
C ALA A 3 -9.49 -18.84 9.81
N ILE A 4 -8.28 -19.02 9.27
CA ILE A 4 -8.01 -19.96 8.17
C ILE A 4 -7.45 -21.31 8.67
N GLY A 5 -6.85 -21.34 9.87
CA GLY A 5 -6.05 -22.47 10.35
C GLY A 5 -4.69 -22.58 9.64
N CYS A 6 -4.04 -23.74 9.79
CA CYS A 6 -2.70 -24.01 9.24
C CYS A 6 -2.71 -25.04 8.09
N ASN A 7 -3.83 -25.74 7.88
CA ASN A 7 -3.93 -26.84 6.92
C ASN A 7 -4.45 -26.38 5.56
N ALA A 8 -5.46 -25.51 5.53
CA ALA A 8 -6.07 -24.99 4.31
C ALA A 8 -5.22 -23.89 3.68
N ALA A 9 -5.15 -23.86 2.35
CA ALA A 9 -4.52 -22.75 1.62
C ALA A 9 -5.42 -21.49 1.69
N PRO A 10 -4.85 -20.30 1.95
CA PRO A 10 -5.63 -19.06 1.95
C PRO A 10 -6.27 -18.80 0.58
N SER A 11 -7.50 -18.31 0.59
CA SER A 11 -8.22 -17.85 -0.59
C SER A 11 -8.48 -16.35 -0.51
N TRP A 12 -8.81 -15.71 -1.64
CA TRP A 12 -9.18 -14.29 -1.66
C TRP A 12 -10.40 -13.98 -0.76
N GLU A 13 -11.29 -14.95 -0.55
CA GLU A 13 -12.48 -14.75 0.27
C GLU A 13 -12.17 -14.61 1.76
N ASP A 14 -11.07 -15.23 2.22
CA ASP A 14 -10.64 -15.17 3.61
C ASP A 14 -10.24 -13.76 4.08
N ARG A 15 -10.03 -12.80 3.16
CA ARG A 15 -9.73 -11.40 3.52
C ARG A 15 -10.83 -10.79 4.39
N ARG A 16 -12.09 -11.24 4.23
CA ARG A 16 -13.24 -10.78 5.02
C ARG A 16 -13.17 -11.27 6.46
N ARG A 17 -12.49 -12.40 6.69
CA ARG A 17 -12.31 -13.04 8.00
C ARG A 17 -10.95 -12.69 8.61
N THR A 18 -10.10 -11.98 7.88
CA THR A 18 -8.75 -11.54 8.30
C THR A 18 -8.56 -10.03 8.06
N PRO A 19 -9.44 -9.19 8.62
CA PRO A 19 -9.44 -7.75 8.39
C PRO A 19 -8.09 -7.10 8.73
N PHE A 20 -7.44 -7.56 9.81
CA PHE A 20 -6.12 -7.07 10.22
C PHE A 20 -5.02 -7.33 9.16
N THR A 21 -5.03 -8.49 8.51
CA THR A 21 -4.08 -8.79 7.41
C THR A 21 -4.28 -7.82 6.26
N MET A 22 -5.54 -7.56 5.89
CA MET A 22 -5.86 -6.61 4.83
C MET A 22 -5.49 -5.17 5.23
N ALA A 23 -5.73 -4.77 6.48
CA ALA A 23 -5.36 -3.47 7.01
C ALA A 23 -3.85 -3.23 6.97
N CYS A 24 -3.04 -4.25 7.30
CA CYS A 24 -1.58 -4.21 7.14
C CYS A 24 -1.17 -3.95 5.68
N ILE A 25 -1.81 -4.65 4.73
CA ILE A 25 -1.51 -4.47 3.29
C ILE A 25 -1.86 -3.05 2.84
N LEU A 26 -3.03 -2.54 3.24
CA LEU A 26 -3.46 -1.18 2.89
C LEU A 26 -2.54 -0.12 3.50
N GLU A 27 -2.17 -0.27 4.77
CA GLU A 27 -1.23 0.64 5.42
C GLU A 27 0.15 0.58 4.78
N ALA A 28 0.64 -0.60 4.39
CA ALA A 28 1.92 -0.70 3.68
C ALA A 28 1.90 0.09 2.35
N LEU A 29 0.80 0.00 1.59
CA LEU A 29 0.63 0.75 0.34
C LEU A 29 0.55 2.27 0.54
N ARG A 30 0.00 2.74 1.66
CA ARG A 30 0.00 4.16 2.05
C ARG A 30 1.39 4.59 2.50
N TRP A 31 1.88 3.97 3.57
CA TRP A 31 3.09 4.30 4.30
C TRP A 31 4.35 4.26 3.41
N ARG A 32 4.40 3.28 2.50
CA ARG A 32 5.41 3.18 1.44
C ARG A 32 4.72 3.22 0.08
N THR A 33 4.29 4.43 -0.29
CA THR A 33 3.67 4.71 -1.59
C THR A 33 4.57 4.19 -2.72
N THR A 34 4.12 3.16 -3.45
CA THR A 34 4.96 2.48 -4.44
C THR A 34 5.40 3.39 -5.57
N SER A 35 4.56 4.32 -6.02
CA SER A 35 4.90 5.35 -7.02
C SER A 35 4.63 6.75 -6.46
N PRO A 36 5.61 7.36 -5.75
CA PRO A 36 5.45 8.64 -5.05
C PRO A 36 4.93 9.79 -5.91
N LEU A 37 5.43 9.91 -7.15
CA LEU A 37 5.06 10.96 -8.09
C LEU A 37 4.02 10.49 -9.12
N GLY A 38 3.45 9.31 -8.90
CA GLY A 38 2.58 8.63 -9.85
C GLY A 38 3.25 8.45 -11.22
N LEU A 39 2.42 8.17 -12.22
CA LEU A 39 2.85 8.21 -13.61
C LEU A 39 2.49 9.56 -14.20
N GLN A 40 3.45 10.18 -14.89
CA GLN A 40 3.30 11.48 -15.53
C GLN A 40 2.09 11.50 -16.48
N ARG A 41 1.41 12.64 -16.53
CA ARG A 41 0.27 12.91 -17.42
C ARG A 41 0.55 14.20 -18.19
N ALA A 42 -0.28 14.48 -19.18
CA ALA A 42 -0.32 15.77 -19.84
C ALA A 42 -1.75 16.30 -19.85
N ALA A 43 -1.92 17.61 -19.70
CA ALA A 43 -3.19 18.29 -19.90
C ALA A 43 -3.62 18.10 -21.37
N GLY A 44 -4.77 17.47 -21.62
CA GLY A 44 -5.23 17.24 -23.00
C GLY A 44 -5.72 18.50 -23.72
N ARG A 45 -5.97 19.57 -22.97
CA ARG A 45 -6.41 20.90 -23.41
C ARG A 45 -6.17 21.89 -22.28
N ASP A 46 -6.30 23.17 -22.58
CA ASP A 46 -6.30 24.25 -21.60
C ASP A 46 -7.35 23.95 -20.50
N THR A 47 -6.92 24.06 -19.25
CA THR A 47 -7.74 23.73 -18.09
C THR A 47 -7.36 24.61 -16.89
N VAL A 48 -8.15 24.54 -15.83
CA VAL A 48 -7.86 25.19 -14.56
C VAL A 48 -7.71 24.12 -13.47
N ILE A 49 -6.65 24.19 -12.67
CA ILE A 49 -6.41 23.32 -11.51
C ILE A 49 -6.17 24.21 -10.30
N CYS A 50 -6.99 24.09 -9.24
CA CYS A 50 -6.88 24.91 -8.03
C CYS A 50 -6.82 26.44 -8.30
N GLY A 51 -7.54 26.92 -9.32
CA GLY A 51 -7.53 28.33 -9.73
C GLY A 51 -6.39 28.73 -10.68
N TYR A 52 -5.42 27.85 -10.96
CA TYR A 52 -4.32 28.11 -11.87
C TYR A 52 -4.64 27.67 -13.29
N HIS A 53 -4.36 28.52 -14.27
CA HIS A 53 -4.44 28.17 -15.69
C HIS A 53 -3.31 27.21 -16.07
N VAL A 54 -3.67 26.07 -16.66
CA VAL A 54 -2.77 25.01 -17.12
C VAL A 54 -2.99 24.84 -18.63
N PRO A 55 -2.08 25.31 -19.48
CA PRO A 55 -2.18 25.15 -20.93
C PRO A 55 -2.23 23.67 -21.34
N GLY A 56 -2.88 23.39 -22.48
CA GLY A 56 -2.82 22.08 -23.11
C GLY A 56 -1.38 21.66 -23.41
N GLY A 57 -1.10 20.36 -23.27
CA GLY A 57 0.24 19.78 -23.42
C GLY A 57 1.11 19.88 -22.16
N THR A 58 0.73 20.67 -21.16
CA THR A 58 1.51 20.79 -19.91
C THR A 58 1.62 19.43 -19.21
N MET A 59 2.85 19.03 -18.86
CA MET A 59 3.08 17.84 -18.04
C MET A 59 2.53 18.06 -16.63
N VAL A 60 1.73 17.12 -16.15
CA VAL A 60 1.14 17.12 -14.81
C VAL A 60 1.63 15.90 -14.04
N ILE A 61 2.17 16.14 -12.85
CA ILE A 61 2.67 15.12 -11.94
C ILE A 61 1.78 15.12 -10.69
N ALA A 62 1.22 13.97 -10.35
CA ALA A 62 0.43 13.80 -9.14
C ALA A 62 1.35 13.35 -7.99
N ASN A 63 1.59 14.22 -7.01
CA ASN A 63 2.39 13.88 -5.83
C ASN A 63 1.58 13.03 -4.84
N LEU A 64 1.47 11.73 -5.13
CA LEU A 64 0.77 10.76 -4.29
C LEU A 64 1.45 10.58 -2.93
N TRP A 65 2.77 10.71 -2.86
CA TRP A 65 3.49 10.66 -1.57
C TRP A 65 3.04 11.77 -0.63
N SER A 66 2.92 13.00 -1.14
CA SER A 66 2.40 14.13 -0.36
C SER A 66 1.01 13.82 0.17
N LEU A 67 0.11 13.29 -0.67
CA LEU A 67 -1.25 12.93 -0.26
C LEU A 67 -1.29 11.82 0.80
N HIS A 68 -0.46 10.79 0.65
CA HIS A 68 -0.38 9.68 1.61
C HIS A 68 0.34 10.03 2.92
N ASN A 69 1.09 11.14 2.95
CA ASN A 69 1.83 11.61 4.12
C ASN A 69 1.33 12.95 4.65
N ASP A 70 0.20 13.45 4.16
CA ASP A 70 -0.40 14.69 4.63
C ASP A 70 -1.03 14.49 6.03
N PRO A 71 -0.53 15.18 7.07
CA PRO A 71 -1.04 15.03 8.43
C PRO A 71 -2.48 15.49 8.61
N ALA A 72 -3.05 16.26 7.67
CA ALA A 72 -4.46 16.62 7.68
C ALA A 72 -5.38 15.40 7.44
N TYR A 73 -4.88 14.37 6.74
CA TYR A 73 -5.62 13.13 6.48
C TYR A 73 -5.07 11.94 7.29
N TRP A 74 -3.79 11.97 7.65
CA TRP A 74 -3.08 10.85 8.27
C TRP A 74 -2.32 11.31 9.52
N PRO A 75 -2.92 11.27 10.73
CA PRO A 75 -2.23 11.66 11.97
C PRO A 75 -0.96 10.82 12.18
N GLU A 76 0.20 11.42 12.48
CA GLU A 76 1.49 10.70 12.52
C GLU A 76 1.78 9.89 11.22
N PRO A 77 1.86 10.54 10.06
CA PRO A 77 1.87 9.85 8.76
C PRO A 77 3.08 8.92 8.55
N SER A 78 4.19 9.22 9.23
CA SER A 78 5.44 8.44 9.21
C SER A 78 5.38 7.16 10.05
N LYS A 79 4.39 7.01 10.93
CA LYS A 79 4.17 5.80 11.73
C LYS A 79 3.35 4.79 10.91
N TYR A 80 3.88 3.58 10.79
CA TYR A 80 3.15 2.45 10.25
C TYR A 80 2.09 2.01 11.27
N ASP A 81 0.82 2.21 10.94
CA ASP A 81 -0.30 1.88 11.81
C ASP A 81 -1.48 1.27 11.02
N PRO A 82 -1.60 -0.07 11.01
CA PRO A 82 -2.70 -0.77 10.34
C PRO A 82 -4.09 -0.39 10.86
N THR A 83 -4.22 0.07 12.11
CA THR A 83 -5.55 0.31 12.69
C THR A 83 -6.29 1.46 12.02
N ARG A 84 -5.59 2.31 11.24
CA ARG A 84 -6.20 3.35 10.39
C ARG A 84 -7.22 2.81 9.39
N PHE A 85 -7.05 1.56 8.97
CA PHE A 85 -7.94 0.91 8.00
C PHE A 85 -8.95 -0.02 8.65
N LEU A 86 -9.04 -0.04 9.99
CA LEU A 86 -9.98 -0.87 10.72
C LEU A 86 -11.09 -0.03 11.36
N ASN A 87 -12.27 -0.62 11.49
CA ASN A 87 -13.34 -0.07 12.32
C ASN A 87 -12.92 -0.07 13.81
N ALA A 88 -13.72 0.59 14.65
CA ALA A 88 -13.34 0.87 16.04
C ALA A 88 -13.10 -0.40 16.89
N ASP A 89 -13.76 -1.51 16.57
CA ASP A 89 -13.61 -2.80 17.27
C ASP A 89 -12.62 -3.76 16.56
N GLY A 90 -12.05 -3.36 15.42
CA GLY A 90 -11.05 -4.13 14.68
C GLY A 90 -11.60 -5.33 13.89
N THR A 91 -12.92 -5.47 13.78
CA THR A 91 -13.59 -6.62 13.14
C THR A 91 -13.71 -6.51 11.62
N GLU A 92 -13.62 -5.30 11.08
CA GLU A 92 -13.81 -5.04 9.64
C GLU A 92 -12.84 -3.98 9.12
N VAL A 93 -12.61 -4.00 7.81
CA VAL A 93 -11.83 -2.98 7.12
C VAL A 93 -12.74 -1.82 6.74
N ASN A 94 -12.41 -0.61 7.18
CA ASN A 94 -13.15 0.61 6.84
C ASN A 94 -13.11 0.91 5.34
N ASP A 95 -14.05 1.78 4.93
CA ASP A 95 -13.96 2.49 3.67
C ASP A 95 -12.65 3.28 3.58
N LYS A 96 -12.06 3.28 2.38
CA LYS A 96 -10.77 3.93 2.16
C LYS A 96 -10.99 5.44 2.04
N PRO A 97 -10.23 6.27 2.78
CA PRO A 97 -10.28 7.72 2.61
C PRO A 97 -10.02 8.12 1.17
N ALA A 98 -10.60 9.23 0.71
CA ALA A 98 -10.33 9.77 -0.63
C ALA A 98 -8.83 10.06 -0.86
N ALA A 99 -8.09 10.34 0.22
CA ALA A 99 -6.64 10.52 0.21
C ALA A 99 -5.84 9.22 0.02
N PHE A 100 -6.47 8.04 -0.02
CA PHE A 100 -5.80 6.75 -0.25
C PHE A 100 -5.84 6.36 -1.73
N LEU A 101 -4.81 6.72 -2.47
CA LEU A 101 -4.70 6.54 -3.93
C LEU A 101 -3.42 5.79 -4.38
N PRO A 102 -3.06 4.62 -3.81
CA PRO A 102 -1.85 3.89 -4.20
C PRO A 102 -1.86 3.39 -5.65
N PHE A 103 -3.04 3.29 -6.27
CA PHE A 103 -3.24 2.90 -7.66
C PHE A 103 -3.68 4.06 -8.56
N GLY A 104 -3.62 5.30 -8.06
CA GLY A 104 -4.16 6.48 -8.72
C GLY A 104 -5.69 6.49 -8.81
N THR A 105 -6.23 7.41 -9.60
CA THR A 105 -7.69 7.60 -9.77
C THR A 105 -8.03 8.05 -11.20
N GLY A 106 -9.33 8.10 -11.51
CA GLY A 106 -9.88 8.54 -12.79
C GLY A 106 -9.62 7.56 -13.94
N ARG A 107 -9.73 8.06 -15.17
CA ARG A 107 -9.61 7.26 -16.41
C ARG A 107 -8.29 6.51 -16.59
N ARG A 108 -7.26 6.88 -15.82
CA ARG A 108 -5.92 6.28 -15.84
C ARG A 108 -5.52 5.66 -14.51
N GLN A 109 -6.52 5.30 -13.68
CA GLN A 109 -6.30 4.42 -12.53
C GLN A 109 -5.70 3.10 -13.01
N CYS A 110 -4.81 2.52 -12.20
CA CYS A 110 -4.17 1.25 -12.53
C CYS A 110 -5.22 0.16 -12.81
N PRO A 111 -5.25 -0.41 -14.03
CA PRO A 111 -6.20 -1.48 -14.36
C PRO A 111 -5.91 -2.77 -13.58
N GLY A 112 -4.68 -2.96 -13.12
CA GLY A 112 -4.25 -4.11 -12.32
C GLY A 112 -4.60 -4.03 -10.84
N LYS A 113 -5.28 -2.98 -10.35
CA LYS A 113 -5.57 -2.77 -8.92
C LYS A 113 -6.19 -4.01 -8.24
N THR A 114 -7.21 -4.60 -8.86
CA THR A 114 -7.93 -5.74 -8.28
C THR A 114 -7.02 -6.96 -8.21
N LEU A 115 -6.31 -7.28 -9.31
CA LEU A 115 -5.40 -8.42 -9.36
C LEU A 115 -4.24 -8.26 -8.36
N ALA A 116 -3.62 -7.08 -8.32
CA ALA A 116 -2.52 -6.80 -7.41
C ALA A 116 -2.91 -6.97 -5.94
N LEU A 117 -4.10 -6.48 -5.54
CA LEU A 117 -4.59 -6.66 -4.17
C LEU A 117 -4.87 -8.14 -3.85
N MET A 118 -5.39 -8.90 -4.80
CA MET A 118 -5.59 -10.35 -4.64
C MET A 118 -4.26 -11.07 -4.45
N GLU A 119 -3.29 -10.84 -5.34
CA GLU A 119 -1.97 -11.47 -5.29
C GLU A 119 -1.22 -11.12 -4.00
N VAL A 120 -1.14 -9.84 -3.65
CA VAL A 120 -0.46 -9.39 -2.42
C VAL A 120 -1.10 -10.03 -1.19
N TYR A 121 -2.43 -10.08 -1.13
CA TYR A 121 -3.11 -10.76 -0.03
C TYR A 121 -2.76 -12.24 0.04
N LEU A 122 -2.83 -12.97 -1.08
CA LEU A 122 -2.52 -14.40 -1.10
C LEU A 122 -1.07 -14.68 -0.73
N TYR A 123 -0.12 -13.89 -1.23
CA TYR A 123 1.29 -14.02 -0.85
C TYR A 123 1.50 -13.74 0.64
N VAL A 124 1.03 -12.60 1.14
CA VAL A 124 1.19 -12.24 2.56
C VAL A 124 0.54 -13.28 3.46
N ALA A 125 -0.73 -13.63 3.22
CA ALA A 125 -1.47 -14.59 4.03
C ALA A 125 -0.81 -15.97 4.03
N THR A 126 -0.35 -16.45 2.87
CA THR A 126 0.34 -17.75 2.76
C THR A 126 1.69 -17.72 3.46
N THR A 127 2.48 -16.67 3.25
CA THR A 127 3.79 -16.54 3.89
C THR A 127 3.68 -16.52 5.41
N VAL A 128 2.78 -15.71 5.99
CA VAL A 128 2.64 -15.62 7.46
C VAL A 128 1.91 -16.82 8.07
N GLN A 129 1.11 -17.54 7.27
CA GLN A 129 0.52 -18.82 7.70
C GLN A 129 1.60 -19.89 7.85
N ARG A 130 2.54 -19.99 6.90
CA ARG A 130 3.51 -21.10 6.82
C ARG A 130 4.84 -20.81 7.48
N PHE A 131 5.22 -19.54 7.61
CA PHE A 131 6.53 -19.15 8.09
C PHE A 131 6.46 -18.02 9.12
N ARG A 132 7.37 -18.09 10.08
CA ARG A 132 7.80 -16.94 10.86
C ARG A 132 8.94 -16.26 10.11
N VAL A 133 8.68 -15.06 9.58
CA VAL A 133 9.66 -14.27 8.83
C VAL A 133 10.44 -13.39 9.81
N LEU A 134 11.76 -13.55 9.84
CA LEU A 134 12.66 -12.84 10.74
C LEU A 134 13.84 -12.23 9.96
N PRO A 135 14.48 -11.17 10.49
CA PRO A 135 15.78 -10.74 9.98
C PRO A 135 16.84 -11.84 10.16
N GLU A 136 17.97 -11.68 9.48
CA GLU A 136 19.22 -12.35 9.87
C GLU A 136 19.47 -12.20 11.39
N GLU A 137 20.05 -13.23 11.99
CA GLU A 137 20.29 -13.24 13.43
C GLU A 137 21.21 -12.09 13.85
N GLY A 138 20.80 -11.35 14.88
CA GLY A 138 21.51 -10.17 15.36
C GLY A 138 21.43 -8.93 14.46
N LYS A 139 20.66 -8.96 13.36
CA LYS A 139 20.52 -7.81 12.44
C LYS A 139 19.14 -7.18 12.49
N THR A 140 19.09 -5.86 12.26
CA THR A 140 17.86 -5.11 12.01
C THR A 140 17.67 -4.86 10.52
N ILE A 141 16.43 -4.85 10.04
CA ILE A 141 16.13 -4.55 8.64
C ILE A 141 16.02 -3.05 8.45
N SER A 142 16.79 -2.49 7.52
CA SER A 142 16.60 -1.12 7.07
C SER A 142 15.31 -1.03 6.25
N LEU A 143 14.42 -0.12 6.65
CA LEU A 143 13.19 0.21 5.92
C LEU A 143 13.36 1.43 5.00
N ALA A 144 14.61 1.84 4.75
CA ALA A 144 14.94 2.93 3.83
C ALA A 144 14.71 2.50 2.38
N THR A 145 14.18 3.42 1.58
CA THR A 145 13.90 3.21 0.15
C THR A 145 14.73 4.15 -0.70
N ALA A 146 15.08 3.71 -1.91
CA ALA A 146 15.80 4.52 -2.87
C ALA A 146 14.82 5.47 -3.56
N PRO A 147 15.13 6.76 -3.71
CA PRO A 147 14.32 7.65 -4.53
C PRO A 147 14.48 7.23 -6.00
N ALA A 148 13.44 6.60 -6.54
CA ALA A 148 13.31 6.26 -7.96
C ALA A 148 11.86 6.45 -8.41
N LEU A 149 11.55 6.12 -9.68
CA LEU A 149 10.18 6.14 -10.20
C LEU A 149 9.24 5.27 -9.35
N LEU A 150 9.79 4.19 -8.79
CA LEU A 150 9.14 3.34 -7.80
C LEU A 150 9.96 3.34 -6.51
N ASN A 151 9.30 3.35 -5.37
CA ASN A 151 9.94 3.10 -4.09
C ASN A 151 10.37 1.63 -4.03
N VAL A 152 11.68 1.40 -4.13
CA VAL A 152 12.32 0.09 -3.98
C VAL A 152 13.20 0.09 -2.73
N ALA A 153 13.38 -1.07 -2.12
CA ALA A 153 14.33 -1.20 -1.02
C ALA A 153 15.73 -0.82 -1.49
N ASN A 154 16.47 -0.07 -0.66
CA ASN A 154 17.85 0.34 -0.99
C ASN A 154 18.78 -0.86 -1.19
N ASP A 155 18.59 -1.89 -0.36
CA ASP A 155 19.49 -3.03 -0.28
C ASP A 155 18.71 -4.34 -0.36
N ALA A 156 19.37 -5.38 -0.87
CA ALA A 156 18.86 -6.74 -0.77
C ALA A 156 18.72 -7.12 0.71
N GLN A 157 17.50 -7.43 1.13
CA GLN A 157 17.21 -7.85 2.51
C GLN A 157 17.34 -9.37 2.62
N LYS A 158 18.23 -9.83 3.49
CA LYS A 158 18.32 -11.24 3.85
C LYS A 158 17.34 -11.54 4.98
N LEU A 159 16.37 -12.41 4.70
CA LEU A 159 15.33 -12.82 5.63
C LEU A 159 15.42 -14.32 5.90
N ARG A 160 15.08 -14.72 7.12
CA ARG A 160 14.92 -16.12 7.52
C ARG A 160 13.44 -16.46 7.51
N PHE A 161 13.08 -17.52 6.80
CA PHE A 161 11.73 -18.08 6.76
C PHE A 161 11.73 -19.37 7.58
N ILE A 162 11.34 -19.27 8.85
CA ILE A 162 11.30 -20.43 9.75
C ILE A 162 9.92 -21.07 9.64
N PRO A 163 9.80 -22.35 9.23
CA PRO A 163 8.51 -23.03 9.16
C PRO A 163 7.75 -22.97 10.50
N ARG A 164 6.42 -22.83 10.41
CA ARG A 164 5.51 -22.84 11.56
C ARG A 164 4.86 -24.20 11.75
#